data_AF-A0A3N5MM89-F1
#
_entry.id   AF-A0A3N5MM89-F1
#
_cell.length_a   1.000
_cell.length_b   1.000
_cell.length_c   1.000
_cell.angle_alpha   90.00
_cell.angle_beta   90.00
_cell.angle_gamma   90.00
#
_symmetry.space_group_name_H-M   'P 1'
#
loop_
_entity.id
_entity.type
_entity.pdbx_description
1 polymer ?
#
loop_
_entity_poly.entity_id
_entity_poly.type
_entity_poly.pdbx_seq_one_letter_code
_entity_poly.pdbx_strand_id
1 'polypeptide(L)'
;GVFIGILMLRLAAGWFVRVMERHPRFEHVAYALVAWAGMKLLIEGWSGMVTYLGHPELAVHLPKVGFWVVTFAVLIVGGTWAMRERAPLPGPVEEKPQH
;
A
#
# COMPACT_ATOMS: atom_id res chain seq x y z
N GLY A 1 10.08 -1.90 -30.13
CA GLY A 1 9.09 -2.05 -29.04
C GLY A 1 9.75 -2.02 -27.67
N VAL A 2 10.57 -3.02 -27.34
CA VAL A 2 11.16 -3.22 -25.99
C VAL A 2 12.00 -2.03 -25.48
N PHE A 3 12.73 -1.33 -26.36
CA PHE A 3 13.53 -0.15 -25.98
C PHE A 3 12.71 0.97 -25.34
N ILE A 4 11.51 1.26 -25.86
CA ILE A 4 10.62 2.27 -25.29
C ILE A 4 10.10 1.82 -23.92
N GLY A 5 9.80 0.52 -23.76
CA GLY A 5 9.38 -0.04 -22.48
C GLY A 5 10.46 0.08 -21.40
N ILE A 6 11.70 -0.26 -21.74
CA ILE A 6 12.84 -0.14 -20.80
C ILE A 6 13.12 1.33 -20.47
N LEU A 7 13.05 2.22 -21.47
CA LEU A 7 13.23 3.65 -21.25
C LEU A 7 12.15 4.20 -20.30
N MET A 8 10.89 3.81 -20.50
CA MET A 8 9.78 4.21 -19.64
C MET A 8 9.94 3.67 -18.22
N LEU A 9 10.30 2.40 -18.05
CA LEU A 9 10.56 1.79 -16.74
C LEU A 9 11.69 2.50 -15.99
N ARG A 10 12.77 2.87 -16.70
CA ARG A 10 13.90 3.59 -16.10
C ARG A 10 13.50 4.97 -15.58
N LEU A 11 12.71 5.71 -16.35
CA LEU A 11 12.18 7.01 -15.94
C LEU A 11 11.22 6.86 -14.76
N ALA A 12 10.32 5.88 -14.82
CA ALA A 12 9.36 5.58 -13.76
C ALA A 12 10.07 5.19 -12.45
N ALA A 13 11.07 4.32 -12.50
CA ALA A 13 11.85 3.91 -11.35
C ALA A 13 12.60 5.11 -10.72
N GLY A 14 13.24 5.95 -11.53
CA GLY A 14 13.91 7.15 -11.03
C GLY A 14 12.94 8.14 -10.36
N TRP A 15 11.74 8.32 -10.94
CA TRP A 15 10.71 9.16 -10.35
C TRP A 15 10.16 8.57 -9.05
N PHE A 16 9.88 7.26 -9.02
CA PHE A 16 9.35 6.56 -7.85
C PHE A 16 10.31 6.59 -6.67
N VAL A 17 11.61 6.37 -6.92
CA VAL A 17 12.65 6.49 -5.87
C VAL A 17 12.65 7.88 -5.27
N ARG A 18 12.61 8.93 -6.10
CA ARG A 18 12.56 10.32 -5.63
C ARG A 18 11.28 10.64 -4.86
N VAL A 19 10.16 10.03 -5.23
CA VAL A 19 8.91 10.14 -4.48
C VAL A 19 9.01 9.45 -3.13
N MET A 20 9.57 8.24 -3.05
CA MET A 20 9.80 7.56 -1.78
C MET A 20 10.71 8.36 -0.85
N GLU A 21 11.82 8.90 -1.35
CA GLU A 21 12.73 9.77 -0.58
C GLU A 21 12.02 11.00 -0.01
N ARG A 22 11.04 11.54 -0.74
CA ARG A 22 10.34 12.78 -0.38
C ARG A 22 9.13 12.56 0.53
N HIS A 23 8.61 11.34 0.59
CA HIS A 23 7.35 11.02 1.24
C HIS A 23 7.46 9.80 2.19
N PRO A 24 8.31 9.89 3.24
CA PRO A 24 8.52 8.80 4.21
C PRO A 24 7.24 8.40 4.98
N ARG A 25 6.22 9.25 5.04
CA ARG A 25 4.94 8.90 5.70
C ARG A 25 3.97 8.07 4.86
N PHE A 26 4.16 8.01 3.54
CA PHE A 26 3.36 7.13 2.68
C PHE A 26 3.84 5.67 2.72
N GLU A 27 5.01 5.43 3.29
CA GLU A 27 5.65 4.13 3.41
C GLU A 27 4.75 3.10 4.12
N HIS A 28 4.14 3.47 5.25
CA HIS A 28 3.26 2.57 6.01
C HIS A 28 2.00 2.20 5.23
N VAL A 29 1.39 3.16 4.53
CA VAL A 29 0.20 2.92 3.70
C VAL A 29 0.55 2.06 2.49
N ALA A 30 1.68 2.34 1.84
CA ALA A 30 2.18 1.54 0.73
C ALA A 30 2.45 0.10 1.16
N TYR A 31 3.10 -0.13 2.30
CA TYR A 31 3.33 -1.47 2.84
C TYR A 31 2.03 -2.20 3.19
N ALA A 32 1.06 -1.53 3.80
CA ALA A 32 -0.26 -2.13 4.08
C ALA A 32 -0.98 -2.55 2.79
N LEU A 33 -0.94 -1.71 1.75
CA LEU A 33 -1.53 -2.02 0.45
C LEU A 33 -0.80 -3.15 -0.27
N VAL A 34 0.54 -3.15 -0.27
CA VAL A 34 1.35 -4.22 -0.88
C VAL A 34 1.15 -5.55 -0.15
N ALA A 35 1.13 -5.55 1.19
CA ALA A 35 0.85 -6.75 1.98
C ALA A 35 -0.56 -7.30 1.70
N TRP A 36 -1.57 -6.42 1.63
CA TRP A 36 -2.93 -6.82 1.29
C TRP A 36 -3.04 -7.40 -0.13
N ALA A 37 -2.44 -6.73 -1.11
CA ALA A 37 -2.39 -7.20 -2.50
C ALA A 37 -1.66 -8.55 -2.62
N GLY A 38 -0.53 -8.70 -1.93
CA GLY A 38 0.24 -9.95 -1.89
C GLY A 38 -0.55 -11.11 -1.27
N MET A 39 -1.23 -10.86 -0.14
CA MET A 39 -2.12 -11.84 0.49
C MET A 39 -3.23 -12.30 -0.46
N LYS A 40 -3.86 -11.36 -1.17
CA LYS A 40 -4.90 -11.66 -2.15
C LYS A 40 -4.37 -12.47 -3.34
N LEU A 41 -3.20 -12.12 -3.86
CA LEU A 41 -2.55 -12.89 -4.93
C LEU A 41 -2.18 -14.31 -4.48
N LEU A 42 -1.76 -14.50 -3.23
CA LEU A 42 -1.53 -15.84 -2.67
C LEU A 42 -2.82 -16.66 -2.61
N ILE A 43 -3.92 -16.07 -2.15
CA ILE A 43 -5.21 -16.76 -2.06
C ILE A 43 -5.77 -17.11 -3.45
N GLU A 44 -5.75 -16.15 -4.39
CA GLU A 44 -6.19 -16.40 -5.77
C GLU A 44 -5.27 -17.39 -6.49
N GLY A 45 -3.95 -17.28 -6.29
CA GLY A 45 -2.97 -18.21 -6.84
C GLY A 45 -3.17 -19.63 -6.32
N TRP A 46 -3.41 -19.79 -5.02
CA TRP A 46 -3.73 -21.07 -4.41
C TRP A 46 -5.03 -21.65 -4.97
N SER A 47 -6.09 -20.85 -5.06
CA SER A 47 -7.37 -21.28 -5.65
C SER A 47 -7.22 -21.68 -7.13
N GLY A 48 -6.45 -20.92 -7.91
CA GLY A 48 -6.17 -21.22 -9.31
C GLY A 48 -5.37 -22.50 -9.47
N MET A 49 -4.37 -22.71 -8.61
CA MET A 49 -3.55 -23.91 -8.58
C MET A 49 -4.38 -25.16 -8.22
N VAL A 50 -5.22 -25.09 -7.19
CA VAL A 50 -6.11 -26.19 -6.76
C VAL A 50 -7.15 -26.54 -7.84
N THR A 51 -7.65 -25.54 -8.57
CA THR A 51 -8.56 -25.75 -9.71
C THR A 51 -7.84 -26.44 -10.86
N TYR A 52 -6.59 -26.06 -11.16
CA TYR A 52 -5.76 -26.71 -12.18
C TYR A 52 -5.37 -28.15 -11.82
N LEU A 53 -5.23 -28.47 -10.53
CA LEU A 53 -4.95 -29.83 -10.03
C LEU A 53 -6.18 -30.74 -9.99
N GLY A 54 -7.36 -30.27 -10.40
CA GLY A 54 -8.54 -31.11 -10.57
C GLY A 54 -9.34 -31.40 -9.30
N HIS A 55 -9.11 -30.65 -8.21
CA HIS A 55 -9.93 -30.68 -6.99
C HIS A 55 -10.73 -29.39 -6.83
N PRO A 56 -11.79 -29.19 -7.64
CA PRO A 56 -12.61 -27.98 -7.61
C PRO A 56 -13.39 -27.82 -6.29
N GLU A 57 -13.56 -28.87 -5.48
CA GLU A 57 -14.23 -28.79 -4.17
C GLU A 57 -13.47 -27.97 -3.11
N LEU A 58 -12.17 -27.71 -3.28
CA LEU A 58 -11.36 -26.84 -2.41
C LEU A 58 -11.13 -25.44 -3.01
N ALA A 59 -11.73 -25.13 -4.16
CA ALA A 59 -11.65 -23.82 -4.77
C ALA A 59 -12.42 -22.80 -3.91
N VAL A 60 -11.71 -22.17 -2.96
CA VAL A 60 -12.22 -21.06 -2.18
C VAL A 60 -12.38 -19.87 -3.12
N HIS A 61 -13.57 -19.74 -3.71
CA HIS A 61 -13.96 -18.56 -4.46
C HIS A 61 -14.03 -17.36 -3.52
N LEU A 62 -12.93 -16.59 -3.44
CA LEU A 62 -12.94 -15.32 -2.73
C LEU A 62 -13.93 -14.38 -3.44
N PRO A 63 -15.00 -13.94 -2.77
CA PRO A 63 -15.96 -13.05 -3.40
C PRO A 63 -15.27 -11.73 -3.74
N LYS A 64 -15.41 -11.31 -4.99
CA LYS A 64 -14.83 -10.07 -5.56
C LYS A 64 -15.13 -8.83 -4.70
N VAL A 65 -16.27 -8.85 -3.99
CA VAL A 65 -16.72 -7.84 -3.05
C VAL A 65 -15.79 -7.73 -1.83
N GLY A 66 -15.30 -8.85 -1.29
CA GLY A 66 -14.40 -8.86 -0.13
C GLY A 66 -13.08 -8.15 -0.40
N PHE A 67 -12.52 -8.32 -1.61
CA PHE A 67 -11.31 -7.61 -2.02
C PHE A 67 -11.49 -6.09 -2.00
N TRP A 68 -12.58 -5.60 -2.60
CA TRP A 68 -12.87 -4.16 -2.66
C TRP A 68 -13.16 -3.59 -1.27
N VAL A 69 -13.92 -4.30 -0.44
CA VAL A 69 -14.22 -3.88 0.94
C VAL A 69 -12.94 -3.70 1.74
N VAL A 70 -12.03 -4.66 1.73
CA VAL A 70 -10.79 -4.55 2.51
C VAL A 70 -9.83 -3.54 1.88
N THR A 71 -9.78 -3.43 0.55
CA THR A 71 -8.99 -2.39 -0.13
C THR A 71 -9.45 -1.01 0.27
N PHE A 72 -10.77 -0.76 0.26
CA PHE A 72 -11.35 0.49 0.76
C PHE A 72 -11.08 0.69 2.26
N ALA A 73 -11.16 -0.37 3.07
CA ALA A 73 -10.86 -0.29 4.49
C ALA A 73 -9.40 0.13 4.73
N VAL A 74 -8.44 -0.48 4.03
CA VAL A 74 -7.00 -0.13 4.11
C VAL A 74 -6.76 1.29 3.60
N LEU A 75 -7.44 1.72 2.53
CA LEU A 75 -7.34 3.09 2.01
C LEU A 75 -7.92 4.12 2.98
N ILE A 76 -9.07 3.83 3.60
CA ILE A 76 -9.70 4.73 4.57
C ILE A 76 -8.86 4.77 5.86
N VAL A 77 -8.43 3.64 6.40
CA VAL A 77 -7.59 3.58 7.60
C VAL A 77 -6.23 4.23 7.34
N GLY A 78 -5.55 3.87 6.25
CA GLY A 78 -4.27 4.47 5.86
C GLY A 78 -4.37 5.95 5.54
N GLY A 79 -5.43 6.36 4.83
CA GLY A 79 -5.68 7.76 4.49
C GLY A 79 -6.04 8.62 5.70
N THR A 80 -6.92 8.13 6.57
CA THR A 80 -7.29 8.84 7.81
C THR A 80 -6.11 8.95 8.76
N TRP A 81 -5.31 7.89 8.93
CA TRP A 81 -4.11 7.90 9.79
C TRP A 81 -3.01 8.82 9.23
N ALA A 82 -2.76 8.77 7.91
CA ALA A 82 -1.80 9.68 7.25
C ALA A 82 -2.18 11.16 7.42
N MET A 83 -3.48 11.47 7.41
CA MET A 83 -3.99 12.83 7.62
C MET A 83 -4.03 13.25 9.11
N ARG A 84 -4.13 12.31 10.06
CA ARG A 84 -4.39 12.64 11.47
C ARG A 84 -3.17 13.12 12.25
N GLU A 85 -1.95 12.76 11.87
CA GLU A 85 -0.76 13.17 12.65
C GLU A 85 -0.17 14.50 12.16
N ARG A 86 -1.01 15.53 11.99
CA ARG A 86 -0.58 16.91 12.20
C ARG A 86 -0.85 17.24 13.67
N ALA A 87 -0.07 16.64 14.57
CA ALA A 87 0.12 17.24 15.88
C ALA A 87 1.27 18.24 15.71
N PRO A 88 1.00 19.56 15.68
CA PRO A 88 2.06 20.55 15.80
C PRO A 88 2.79 20.22 17.10
N LEU A 89 4.11 20.03 17.04
CA LEU A 89 4.86 20.00 18.28
C LEU A 89 4.60 21.35 18.98
N PRO A 90 4.27 21.37 20.27
CA PRO A 90 4.31 22.60 21.03
C PRO A 90 5.71 23.18 20.81
N GLY A 91 5.77 24.37 20.19
CA GLY A 91 7.03 25.09 20.05
C GLY A 91 7.68 25.25 21.43
N PRO A 92 9.02 25.46 21.48
CA PRO A 92 9.70 25.68 22.73
C PRO A 92 8.95 26.78 23.48
N VAL A 93 8.45 26.47 24.67
CA VAL A 93 7.85 27.46 25.55
C VAL A 93 8.94 28.48 25.79
N GLU A 94 8.80 29.62 25.13
CA GLU A 94 9.70 30.75 25.22
C GLU A 94 9.81 31.12 26.69
N GLU A 95 11.00 30.88 27.23
CA GLU A 95 11.40 31.15 28.59
C GLU A 95 11.28 32.66 28.81
N LYS A 96 10.16 33.09 29.40
CA LYS A 96 9.98 34.48 29.81
C LYS A 96 11.04 34.78 30.88
N PRO A 97 11.90 35.80 30.70
CA PRO A 97 12.82 36.20 31.75
C PRO A 97 11.98 36.73 32.91
N GLN A 98 12.04 36.03 34.04
CA GLN A 98 11.38 36.46 35.26
C GLN A 98 12.23 37.60 35.85
N HIS A 99 11.62 38.78 35.87
CA HIS A 99 12.11 39.99 36.54
C HIS A 99 12.41 39.77 38.02
#